data_AF-A0A699RBN6-F1
#
_entry.id   AF-A0A699RBN6-F1
#
_cell.length_a   1.000
_cell.length_b   1.000
_cell.length_c   1.000
_cell.angle_alpha   90.00
_cell.angle_beta   90.00
_cell.angle_gamma   90.00
#
_symmetry.space_group_name_H-M   'P 1'
#
loop_
_entity.id
_entity.type
_entity.pdbx_description
1 polymer ?
#
loop_
_entity_poly.entity_id
_entity_poly.type
_entity_poly.pdbx_seq_one_letter_code
_entity_poly.pdbx_strand_id
1 'polypeptide(L)'
;LPTFNSAFRFEERLRSLETSFSEYRQTNQFADVVSVILGVIHQYMDQQMKEAVREAVQIQTDRLQDSLQRENDEFLRNIDENIKKVLKELVKNQVKEQVSRILPRIKEYVNATLEAEVLTRSSHSSRTSYAIAADLSEMELKKILIEKMEGNKSIQRSDEQRNLYKALVEAYEVDKAILDTYGDSTILKRRREDDDQEGPSAGPNRGSKRQKEGGEQASASTPSEKATKDACGSTTGS
;
A
#
# COMPACT_ATOMS: atom_id res chain seq x y z
N LEU A 1 22.22 -54.47 128.14
CA LEU A 1 22.70 -54.71 126.77
C LEU A 1 21.77 -53.99 125.80
N PRO A 2 22.18 -52.89 125.14
CA PRO A 2 21.37 -52.27 124.10
C PRO A 2 21.56 -53.03 122.78
N THR A 3 20.45 -53.37 122.16
CA THR A 3 20.36 -54.21 120.97
C THR A 3 20.98 -53.51 119.76
N PHE A 4 22.02 -54.12 119.18
CA PHE A 4 22.72 -53.73 117.94
C PHE A 4 21.84 -53.77 116.65
N ASN A 5 20.52 -53.59 116.78
CA ASN A 5 19.56 -53.73 115.68
C ASN A 5 19.44 -52.46 114.80
N SER A 6 20.07 -51.35 115.19
CA SER A 6 20.02 -50.09 114.42
C SER A 6 21.04 -50.02 113.28
N ALA A 7 22.20 -50.71 113.42
CA ALA A 7 23.25 -50.75 112.39
C ALA A 7 22.78 -51.51 111.13
N PHE A 8 21.97 -52.56 111.29
CA PHE A 8 21.48 -53.38 110.18
C PHE A 8 20.42 -52.68 109.32
N ARG A 9 19.64 -51.75 109.90
CA ARG A 9 18.67 -50.94 109.14
C ARG A 9 19.27 -49.71 108.48
N PHE A 10 20.49 -49.29 108.87
CA PHE A 10 21.14 -48.13 108.29
C PHE A 10 21.54 -48.39 106.84
N GLU A 11 22.14 -49.54 106.57
CA GLU A 11 22.61 -49.94 105.24
C GLU A 11 21.45 -50.13 104.25
N GLU A 12 20.32 -50.66 104.74
CA GLU A 12 19.08 -50.81 103.96
C GLU A 12 18.44 -49.44 103.63
N ARG A 13 18.48 -48.49 104.57
CA ARG A 13 18.02 -47.11 104.35
C ARG A 13 18.92 -46.35 103.36
N LEU A 14 20.23 -46.56 103.44
CA LEU A 14 21.21 -45.92 102.55
C LEU A 14 21.04 -46.42 101.12
N ARG A 15 20.83 -47.74 100.93
CA ARG A 15 20.49 -48.34 99.62
C ARG A 15 19.17 -47.79 99.07
N SER A 16 18.13 -47.68 99.89
CA SER A 16 16.85 -47.10 99.46
C SER A 16 16.96 -45.62 99.05
N LEU A 17 17.82 -44.85 99.71
CA LEU A 17 18.05 -43.44 99.41
C LEU A 17 18.87 -43.26 98.12
N GLU A 18 19.86 -44.12 97.88
CA GLU A 18 20.63 -44.12 96.63
C GLU A 18 19.76 -44.48 95.42
N THR A 19 18.83 -45.44 95.57
CA THR A 19 17.83 -45.75 94.54
C THR A 19 16.92 -44.57 94.26
N SER A 20 16.43 -43.86 95.29
CA SER A 20 15.53 -42.71 95.09
C SER A 20 16.25 -41.51 94.46
N PHE A 21 17.52 -41.25 94.81
CA PHE A 21 18.34 -40.23 94.14
C PHE A 21 18.67 -40.61 92.69
N SER A 22 18.85 -41.90 92.39
CA SER A 22 19.03 -42.40 91.02
C SER A 22 17.75 -42.23 90.19
N GLU A 23 16.58 -42.58 90.73
CA GLU A 23 15.28 -42.34 90.10
C GLU A 23 15.03 -40.84 89.86
N TYR A 24 15.32 -39.99 90.84
CA TYR A 24 15.21 -38.53 90.71
C TYR A 24 16.16 -37.95 89.65
N ARG A 25 17.39 -38.50 89.50
CA ARG A 25 18.29 -38.10 88.40
C ARG A 25 17.80 -38.57 87.05
N GLN A 26 17.16 -39.74 86.95
CA GLN A 26 16.57 -40.23 85.71
C GLN A 26 15.36 -39.39 85.28
N THR A 27 14.47 -39.01 86.20
CA THR A 27 13.31 -38.16 85.87
C THR A 27 13.72 -36.79 85.34
N ASN A 28 14.82 -36.23 85.84
CA ASN A 28 15.41 -35.01 85.27
C ASN A 28 15.98 -35.22 83.85
N GLN A 29 16.60 -36.37 83.56
CA GLN A 29 17.02 -36.70 82.18
C GLN A 29 15.83 -36.90 81.23
N PHE A 30 14.72 -37.48 81.71
CA PHE A 30 13.49 -37.55 80.93
C PHE A 30 12.94 -36.17 80.60
N ALA A 31 13.01 -35.21 81.53
CA ALA A 31 12.59 -33.83 81.27
C ALA A 31 13.42 -33.16 80.15
N ASP A 32 14.74 -33.34 80.15
CA ASP A 32 15.63 -32.83 79.09
C ASP A 32 15.32 -33.48 77.73
N VAL A 33 15.18 -34.82 77.68
CA VAL A 33 14.85 -35.54 76.45
C VAL A 33 13.47 -35.13 75.90
N VAL A 34 12.47 -34.98 76.78
CA VAL A 34 11.13 -34.49 76.39
C VAL A 34 11.21 -33.06 75.84
N SER A 35 12.01 -32.18 76.43
CA SER A 35 12.22 -30.82 75.93
C SER A 35 12.84 -30.80 74.53
N VAL A 36 13.85 -31.65 74.28
CA VAL A 36 14.48 -31.78 72.96
C VAL A 36 13.48 -32.29 71.92
N ILE A 37 12.67 -33.31 72.24
CA ILE A 37 11.64 -33.82 71.33
C ILE A 37 10.61 -32.73 71.01
N LEU A 38 10.17 -31.98 72.01
CA LEU A 38 9.21 -30.88 71.82
C LEU A 38 9.79 -29.78 70.92
N GLY A 39 11.08 -29.45 71.08
CA GLY A 39 11.80 -28.51 70.23
C GLY A 39 11.89 -28.96 68.77
N VAL A 40 12.19 -30.24 68.54
CA VAL A 40 12.24 -30.82 67.18
C VAL A 40 10.85 -30.80 66.52
N ILE A 41 9.80 -31.15 67.26
CA ILE A 41 8.41 -31.08 66.74
C ILE A 41 8.06 -29.63 66.39
N HIS A 42 8.36 -28.66 67.25
CA HIS A 42 8.08 -27.25 66.97
C HIS A 42 8.82 -26.77 65.71
N GLN A 43 10.11 -27.11 65.58
CA GLN A 43 10.91 -26.73 64.42
C GLN A 43 10.39 -27.39 63.12
N TYR A 44 9.96 -28.65 63.18
CA TYR A 44 9.32 -29.33 62.06
C TYR A 44 8.00 -28.65 61.66
N MET A 45 7.16 -28.31 62.64
CA MET A 45 5.88 -27.63 62.40
C MET A 45 6.07 -26.25 61.77
N ASP A 46 7.03 -25.46 62.27
CA ASP A 46 7.38 -24.15 61.71
C ASP A 46 7.89 -24.26 60.27
N GLN A 47 8.74 -25.25 59.98
CA GLN A 47 9.27 -25.48 58.64
C GLN A 47 8.16 -25.89 57.66
N GLN A 48 7.33 -26.86 58.05
CA GLN A 48 6.20 -27.31 57.22
C GLN A 48 5.20 -26.18 56.96
N MET A 49 4.93 -25.35 57.97
CA MET A 49 4.03 -24.20 57.81
C MET A 49 4.63 -23.16 56.88
N LYS A 50 5.93 -22.84 57.00
CA LYS A 50 6.62 -21.93 56.08
C LYS A 50 6.58 -22.41 54.64
N GLU A 51 6.82 -23.70 54.41
CA GLU A 51 6.78 -24.31 53.08
C GLU A 51 5.37 -24.28 52.49
N ALA A 52 4.36 -24.68 53.26
CA ALA A 52 2.97 -24.63 52.82
C ALA A 52 2.51 -23.20 52.49
N VAL A 53 2.90 -22.21 53.30
CA VAL A 53 2.60 -20.80 53.03
C VAL A 53 3.33 -20.32 51.78
N ARG A 54 4.60 -20.68 51.59
CA ARG A 54 5.38 -20.32 50.40
C ARG A 54 4.75 -20.87 49.12
N GLU A 55 4.37 -22.15 49.12
CA GLU A 55 3.70 -22.77 47.98
C GLU A 55 2.35 -22.11 47.67
N ALA A 56 1.54 -21.86 48.70
CA ALA A 56 0.25 -21.19 48.53
C ALA A 56 0.40 -19.77 47.96
N VAL A 57 1.40 -19.01 48.43
CA VAL A 57 1.73 -17.67 47.91
C VAL A 57 2.21 -17.75 46.47
N GLN A 58 3.08 -18.72 46.13
CA GLN A 58 3.58 -18.89 44.78
C GLN A 58 2.45 -19.21 43.79
N ILE A 59 1.58 -20.18 44.13
CA ILE A 59 0.44 -20.56 43.29
C ILE A 59 -0.50 -19.36 43.05
N GLN A 60 -0.77 -18.57 44.09
CA GLN A 60 -1.60 -17.37 43.91
C GLN A 60 -0.91 -16.30 43.07
N THR A 61 0.41 -16.13 43.22
CA THR A 61 1.20 -15.19 42.43
C THR A 61 1.19 -15.57 40.95
N ASP A 62 1.43 -16.84 40.63
CA ASP A 62 1.41 -17.35 39.26
C ASP A 62 0.02 -17.18 38.62
N ARG A 63 -1.04 -17.50 39.38
CA ARG A 63 -2.43 -17.28 38.93
C ARG A 63 -2.74 -15.81 38.66
N LEU A 64 -2.28 -14.92 39.52
CA LEU A 64 -2.47 -13.48 39.34
C LEU A 64 -1.72 -12.98 38.10
N GLN A 65 -0.49 -13.44 37.92
CA GLN A 65 0.33 -13.10 36.75
C GLN A 65 -0.32 -13.57 35.45
N ASP A 66 -0.78 -14.82 35.39
CA ASP A 66 -1.49 -15.37 34.22
C ASP A 66 -2.80 -14.60 33.93
N SER A 67 -3.53 -14.22 34.98
CA SER A 67 -4.75 -13.43 34.85
C SER A 67 -4.47 -12.05 34.27
N LEU A 68 -3.48 -11.33 34.82
CA LEU A 68 -3.08 -10.01 34.35
C LEU A 68 -2.57 -10.06 32.90
N GLN A 69 -1.78 -11.09 32.56
CA GLN A 69 -1.31 -11.28 31.20
C GLN A 69 -2.47 -11.48 30.22
N ARG A 70 -3.44 -12.34 30.57
CA ARG A 70 -4.61 -12.59 29.73
C ARG A 70 -5.47 -11.34 29.54
N GLU A 71 -5.71 -10.59 30.61
CA GLU A 71 -6.49 -9.36 30.58
C GLU A 71 -5.80 -8.30 29.71
N ASN A 72 -4.48 -8.14 29.84
CA ASN A 72 -3.69 -7.25 29.00
C ASN A 72 -3.76 -7.66 27.52
N ASP A 73 -3.62 -8.95 27.21
CA ASP A 73 -3.69 -9.44 25.83
C ASP A 73 -5.08 -9.22 25.22
N GLU A 74 -6.15 -9.38 26.01
CA GLU A 74 -7.52 -9.09 25.59
C GLU A 74 -7.74 -7.60 25.34
N PHE A 75 -7.24 -6.75 26.23
CA PHE A 75 -7.28 -5.29 26.08
C PHE A 75 -6.56 -4.83 24.81
N LEU A 76 -5.35 -5.36 24.56
CA LEU A 76 -4.58 -5.05 23.35
C LEU A 76 -5.29 -5.50 22.08
N ARG A 77 -5.89 -6.71 22.06
CA ARG A 77 -6.70 -7.17 20.92
C ARG A 77 -7.91 -6.26 20.67
N ASN A 78 -8.57 -5.79 21.73
CA ASN A 78 -9.69 -4.86 21.59
C ASN A 78 -9.22 -3.50 21.03
N ILE A 79 -8.08 -2.97 21.49
CA ILE A 79 -7.50 -1.74 20.92
C ILE A 79 -7.18 -1.94 19.44
N ASP A 80 -6.51 -3.01 19.06
CA ASP A 80 -6.12 -3.29 17.68
C ASP A 80 -7.34 -3.33 16.75
N GLU A 81 -8.38 -4.09 17.14
CA GLU A 81 -9.62 -4.17 16.35
C GLU A 81 -10.36 -2.83 16.27
N ASN A 82 -10.33 -2.02 17.32
CA ASN A 82 -10.92 -0.68 17.29
C ASN A 82 -10.14 0.28 16.39
N ILE A 83 -8.81 0.29 16.46
CA ILE A 83 -7.95 1.08 15.58
C ILE A 83 -8.18 0.69 14.12
N LYS A 84 -8.22 -0.61 13.83
CA LYS A 84 -8.50 -1.14 12.49
C LYS A 84 -9.87 -0.69 11.95
N LYS A 85 -10.92 -0.70 12.80
CA LYS A 85 -12.25 -0.19 12.42
C LYS A 85 -12.22 1.30 12.11
N VAL A 86 -11.57 2.11 12.95
CA VAL A 86 -11.46 3.57 12.75
C VAL A 86 -10.68 3.89 11.48
N LEU A 87 -9.53 3.24 11.26
CA LEU A 87 -8.73 3.42 10.04
C LEU A 87 -9.51 3.02 8.78
N LYS A 88 -10.23 1.89 8.83
CA LYS A 88 -11.06 1.43 7.71
C LYS A 88 -12.13 2.44 7.33
N GLU A 89 -12.85 2.99 8.31
CA GLU A 89 -13.87 4.01 8.06
C GLU A 89 -13.25 5.34 7.60
N LEU A 90 -12.13 5.77 8.18
CA LEU A 90 -11.43 6.98 7.75
C LEU A 90 -10.99 6.88 6.28
N VAL A 91 -10.31 5.79 5.91
CA VAL A 91 -9.84 5.54 4.54
C VAL A 91 -11.03 5.47 3.57
N LYS A 92 -12.08 4.74 3.93
CA LYS A 92 -13.30 4.64 3.11
C LYS A 92 -13.94 5.99 2.86
N ASN A 93 -14.06 6.83 3.89
CA ASN A 93 -14.66 8.17 3.77
C ASN A 93 -13.77 9.10 2.95
N GLN A 94 -12.46 9.09 3.18
CA GLN A 94 -11.51 9.91 2.44
C GLN A 94 -11.45 9.54 0.96
N VAL A 95 -11.42 8.24 0.63
CA VAL A 95 -11.47 7.76 -0.76
C VAL A 95 -12.78 8.18 -1.42
N LYS A 96 -13.91 8.00 -0.73
CA LYS A 96 -15.23 8.41 -1.26
C LYS A 96 -15.27 9.91 -1.56
N GLU A 97 -14.84 10.76 -0.62
CA GLU A 97 -14.74 12.21 -0.79
C GLU A 97 -13.85 12.60 -1.98
N GLN A 98 -12.65 12.01 -2.08
CA GLN A 98 -11.72 12.29 -3.18
C GLN A 98 -12.30 11.86 -4.53
N VAL A 99 -12.89 10.67 -4.61
CA VAL A 99 -13.52 10.18 -5.84
C VAL A 99 -14.70 11.09 -6.23
N SER A 100 -15.54 11.50 -5.28
CA SER A 100 -16.64 12.42 -5.53
C SER A 100 -16.18 13.81 -6.01
N ARG A 101 -14.98 14.26 -5.62
CA ARG A 101 -14.39 15.53 -6.09
C ARG A 101 -13.70 15.40 -7.45
N ILE A 102 -13.02 14.28 -7.71
CA ILE A 102 -12.21 14.08 -8.92
C ILE A 102 -13.07 13.65 -10.11
N LEU A 103 -14.05 12.75 -9.90
CA LEU A 103 -14.84 12.18 -10.99
C LEU A 103 -15.57 13.24 -11.83
N PRO A 104 -16.23 14.27 -11.26
CA PRO A 104 -16.86 15.32 -12.04
C PRO A 104 -15.87 16.15 -12.86
N ARG A 105 -14.69 16.44 -12.29
CA ARG A 105 -13.63 17.20 -12.97
C ARG A 105 -13.10 16.46 -14.20
N ILE A 106 -12.88 15.14 -14.07
CA ILE A 106 -12.47 14.30 -15.20
C ILE A 106 -13.57 14.30 -16.27
N LYS A 107 -14.84 14.12 -15.87
CA LYS A 107 -15.96 14.12 -16.81
C LYS A 107 -16.06 15.45 -17.58
N GLU A 108 -15.93 16.57 -16.89
CA GLU A 108 -15.98 17.90 -17.48
C GLU A 108 -14.81 18.15 -18.44
N TYR A 109 -13.59 17.79 -18.03
CA TYR A 109 -12.40 17.91 -18.88
C TYR A 109 -12.52 17.09 -20.17
N VAL A 110 -12.97 15.84 -20.07
CA VAL A 110 -13.16 14.96 -21.24
C VAL A 110 -14.24 15.54 -22.16
N ASN A 111 -15.35 16.02 -21.59
CA ASN A 111 -16.42 16.62 -22.39
C ASN A 111 -15.96 17.88 -23.13
N ALA A 112 -15.27 18.79 -22.43
CA ALA A 112 -14.74 20.01 -23.04
C ALA A 112 -13.71 19.72 -24.14
N THR A 113 -12.83 18.73 -23.92
CA THR A 113 -11.84 18.32 -24.93
C THR A 113 -12.52 17.75 -26.17
N LEU A 114 -13.50 16.86 -25.97
CA LEU A 114 -14.26 16.26 -27.06
C LEU A 114 -15.06 17.30 -27.86
N GLU A 115 -15.73 18.23 -27.18
CA GLU A 115 -16.47 19.32 -27.85
C GLU A 115 -15.54 20.19 -28.70
N ALA A 116 -14.35 20.55 -28.20
CA ALA A 116 -13.38 21.33 -28.95
C ALA A 116 -12.85 20.59 -30.19
N GLU A 117 -12.57 19.29 -30.07
CA GLU A 117 -12.13 18.47 -31.21
C GLU A 117 -13.24 18.30 -32.25
N VAL A 118 -14.48 18.05 -31.81
CA VAL A 118 -15.64 17.96 -32.71
C VAL A 118 -15.86 19.28 -33.45
N LEU A 119 -15.76 20.42 -32.75
CA LEU A 119 -15.92 21.73 -33.36
C LEU A 119 -14.84 22.03 -34.39
N THR A 120 -13.57 21.72 -34.08
CA THR A 120 -12.44 21.94 -34.99
C THR A 120 -12.50 21.04 -36.22
N ARG A 121 -12.83 19.76 -36.05
CA ARG A 121 -13.00 18.80 -37.15
C ARG A 121 -14.19 19.14 -38.02
N SER A 122 -15.32 19.50 -37.41
CA SER A 122 -16.52 19.98 -38.13
C SER A 122 -16.20 21.24 -38.94
N SER A 123 -15.50 22.21 -38.36
CA SER A 123 -15.08 23.43 -39.05
C SER A 123 -14.19 23.13 -40.26
N HIS A 124 -13.24 22.20 -40.14
CA HIS A 124 -12.40 21.75 -41.26
C HIS A 124 -13.24 21.06 -42.35
N SER A 125 -14.18 20.21 -41.97
CA SER A 125 -15.10 19.55 -42.89
C SER A 125 -15.99 20.56 -43.62
N SER A 126 -16.59 21.52 -42.92
CA SER A 126 -17.42 22.57 -43.51
C SER A 126 -16.62 23.48 -44.44
N ARG A 127 -15.39 23.87 -44.06
CA ARG A 127 -14.51 24.67 -44.93
C ARG A 127 -14.17 23.93 -46.22
N THR A 128 -13.86 22.64 -46.11
CA THR A 128 -13.57 21.79 -47.27
C THR A 128 -14.82 21.61 -48.15
N SER A 129 -15.99 21.37 -47.55
CA SER A 129 -17.27 21.27 -48.25
C SER A 129 -17.63 22.56 -48.98
N TYR A 130 -17.45 23.72 -48.36
CA TYR A 130 -17.71 25.02 -48.99
C TYR A 130 -16.78 25.30 -50.18
N ALA A 131 -15.49 24.97 -50.05
CA ALA A 131 -14.54 25.09 -51.16
C ALA A 131 -14.94 24.20 -52.34
N ILE A 132 -15.28 22.93 -52.07
CA ILE A 132 -15.75 22.00 -53.11
C ILE A 132 -17.03 22.52 -53.78
N ALA A 133 -17.99 23.03 -53.01
CA ALA A 133 -19.23 23.56 -53.56
C ALA A 133 -18.98 24.81 -54.45
N ALA A 134 -18.04 25.67 -54.07
CA ALA A 134 -17.65 26.82 -54.88
C ALA A 134 -17.04 26.39 -56.23
N ASP A 135 -16.07 25.47 -56.21
CA ASP A 135 -15.43 24.94 -57.42
C ASP A 135 -16.44 24.27 -58.37
N LEU A 136 -17.38 23.49 -57.81
CA LEU A 136 -18.48 22.88 -58.59
C LEU A 136 -19.38 23.93 -59.24
N SER A 137 -19.75 24.99 -58.50
CA SER A 137 -20.59 26.07 -59.03
C SER A 137 -19.89 26.88 -60.13
N GLU A 138 -18.57 27.10 -60.02
CA GLU A 138 -17.78 27.75 -61.08
C GLU A 138 -17.78 26.90 -62.36
N MET A 139 -17.62 25.58 -62.22
CA MET A 139 -17.68 24.65 -63.34
C MET A 139 -19.06 24.61 -64.02
N GLU A 140 -20.15 24.65 -63.25
CA GLU A 140 -21.52 24.77 -63.79
C GLU A 140 -21.71 26.07 -64.57
N LEU A 141 -21.19 27.20 -64.07
CA LEU A 141 -21.24 28.49 -64.77
C LEU A 141 -20.42 28.47 -66.07
N LYS A 142 -19.21 27.90 -66.06
CA LYS A 142 -18.39 27.71 -67.28
C LYS A 142 -19.14 26.91 -68.33
N LYS A 143 -19.78 25.80 -67.94
CA LYS A 143 -20.60 24.98 -68.84
C LYS A 143 -21.76 25.76 -69.48
N ILE A 144 -22.53 26.50 -68.68
CA ILE A 144 -23.65 27.33 -69.19
C ILE A 144 -23.13 28.38 -70.19
N LEU A 145 -21.99 29.01 -69.92
CA LEU A 145 -21.42 30.01 -70.82
C LEU A 145 -20.98 29.39 -72.16
N ILE A 146 -20.37 28.20 -72.14
CA ILE A 146 -20.01 27.44 -73.36
C ILE A 146 -21.26 27.16 -74.20
N GLU A 147 -22.33 26.62 -73.58
CA GLU A 147 -23.59 26.28 -74.27
C GLU A 147 -24.27 27.53 -74.85
N LYS A 148 -24.27 28.64 -74.11
CA LYS A 148 -24.81 29.92 -74.58
C LYS A 148 -24.02 30.48 -75.75
N MET A 149 -22.69 30.39 -75.72
CA MET A 149 -21.86 30.79 -76.84
C MET A 149 -22.15 29.90 -78.03
N GLU A 150 -22.18 28.58 -77.87
CA GLU A 150 -22.42 27.59 -78.94
C GLU A 150 -23.76 27.80 -79.67
N GLY A 151 -24.82 28.11 -78.92
CA GLY A 151 -26.14 28.43 -79.49
C GLY A 151 -26.20 29.78 -80.23
N ASN A 152 -25.27 30.70 -79.95
CA ASN A 152 -25.17 31.98 -80.64
C ASN A 152 -24.33 31.83 -81.92
N LYS A 153 -24.98 31.95 -83.09
CA LYS A 153 -24.35 31.84 -84.43
C LYS A 153 -23.20 32.84 -84.73
N SER A 154 -22.81 33.68 -83.77
CA SER A 154 -21.78 34.71 -83.92
C SER A 154 -20.37 34.32 -83.48
N ILE A 155 -20.13 33.17 -82.83
CA ILE A 155 -18.78 32.74 -82.38
C ILE A 155 -17.74 32.80 -83.52
N GLN A 156 -18.18 32.71 -84.78
CA GLN A 156 -17.31 32.75 -85.95
C GLN A 156 -16.96 34.16 -86.45
N ARG A 157 -17.48 35.24 -85.86
CA ARG A 157 -17.36 36.60 -86.42
C ARG A 157 -16.08 37.34 -86.06
N SER A 158 -15.41 36.99 -84.97
CA SER A 158 -14.11 37.57 -84.61
C SER A 158 -13.15 36.52 -84.08
N ASP A 159 -11.86 36.71 -84.31
CA ASP A 159 -10.82 35.81 -83.86
C ASP A 159 -10.73 35.79 -82.33
N GLU A 160 -11.05 36.91 -81.66
CA GLU A 160 -11.12 36.98 -80.19
C GLU A 160 -12.22 36.08 -79.61
N GLN A 161 -13.40 36.00 -80.25
CA GLN A 161 -14.50 35.15 -79.79
C GLN A 161 -14.19 33.66 -79.95
N ARG A 162 -13.50 33.29 -81.04
CA ARG A 162 -13.02 31.91 -81.24
C ARG A 162 -11.95 31.53 -80.21
N ASN A 163 -11.00 32.43 -79.96
CA ASN A 163 -9.95 32.21 -78.97
C ASN A 163 -10.52 32.09 -77.55
N LEU A 164 -11.50 32.92 -77.19
CA LEU A 164 -12.18 32.86 -75.90
C LEU A 164 -12.97 31.55 -75.72
N TYR A 165 -13.74 31.12 -76.73
CA TYR A 165 -14.47 29.84 -76.68
C TYR A 165 -13.50 28.65 -76.51
N LYS A 166 -12.42 28.62 -77.29
CA LYS A 166 -11.40 27.57 -77.21
C LYS A 166 -10.78 27.51 -75.81
N ALA A 167 -10.38 28.66 -75.26
CA ALA A 167 -9.81 28.76 -73.93
C ALA A 167 -10.79 28.32 -72.83
N LEU A 168 -12.08 28.64 -72.98
CA LEU A 168 -13.12 28.27 -72.01
C LEU A 168 -13.40 26.75 -72.02
N VAL A 169 -13.45 26.14 -73.21
CA VAL A 169 -13.60 24.68 -73.37
C VAL A 169 -12.38 23.96 -72.81
N GLU A 170 -11.16 24.42 -73.12
CA GLU A 170 -9.93 23.84 -72.58
C GLU A 170 -9.89 23.94 -71.04
N ALA A 171 -10.24 25.10 -70.47
CA ALA A 171 -10.30 25.28 -69.02
C ALA A 171 -11.35 24.36 -68.36
N TYR A 172 -12.53 24.22 -68.97
CA TYR A 172 -13.59 23.34 -68.47
C TYR A 172 -13.19 21.86 -68.48
N GLU A 173 -12.55 21.37 -69.56
CA GLU A 173 -12.08 19.99 -69.64
C GLU A 173 -10.96 19.70 -68.63
N VAL A 174 -10.06 20.67 -68.38
CA VAL A 174 -9.03 20.55 -67.35
C VAL A 174 -9.64 20.47 -65.96
N ASP A 175 -10.55 21.38 -65.61
CA ASP A 175 -11.22 21.40 -64.29
C ASP A 175 -12.03 20.11 -64.06
N LYS A 176 -12.71 19.62 -65.11
CA LYS A 176 -13.44 18.35 -65.09
C LYS A 176 -12.52 17.16 -64.85
N ALA A 177 -11.37 17.10 -65.53
CA ALA A 177 -10.38 16.05 -65.30
C ALA A 177 -9.81 16.10 -63.87
N ILE A 178 -9.54 17.30 -63.34
CA ILE A 178 -9.10 17.49 -61.94
C ILE A 178 -10.17 16.97 -60.96
N LEU A 179 -11.43 17.31 -61.18
CA LEU A 179 -12.53 16.87 -60.33
C LEU A 179 -12.78 15.36 -60.41
N ASP A 180 -12.72 14.77 -61.61
CA ASP A 180 -12.86 13.31 -61.83
C ASP A 180 -11.76 12.55 -61.06
N THR A 181 -10.51 13.04 -61.07
CA THR A 181 -9.42 12.45 -60.25
C THR A 181 -9.63 12.60 -58.74
N TYR A 182 -10.29 13.67 -58.29
CA TYR A 182 -10.65 13.86 -56.88
C TYR A 182 -11.82 12.96 -56.45
N GLY A 183 -12.83 12.79 -57.33
CA GLY A 183 -13.94 11.86 -57.14
C GLY A 183 -13.47 10.42 -56.91
N ASP A 184 -12.54 9.94 -57.75
CA ASP A 184 -11.89 8.64 -57.55
C ASP A 184 -11.04 8.56 -56.27
N SER A 185 -10.40 9.68 -55.88
CA SER A 185 -9.62 9.77 -54.63
C SER A 185 -10.47 9.73 -53.35
N THR A 186 -11.69 10.30 -53.36
CA THR A 186 -12.60 10.28 -52.21
C THR A 186 -13.27 8.92 -51.98
N ILE A 187 -13.38 8.08 -53.02
CA ILE A 187 -13.79 6.66 -52.90
C ILE A 187 -12.66 5.81 -52.30
N LEU A 188 -11.39 6.11 -52.64
CA LEU A 188 -10.22 5.42 -52.08
C LEU A 188 -9.86 5.83 -50.64
N LYS A 189 -10.23 7.04 -50.19
CA LYS A 189 -9.96 7.51 -48.82
C LYS A 189 -10.99 7.07 -47.78
N ARG A 190 -12.26 6.86 -48.16
CA ARG A 190 -13.30 6.34 -47.23
C ARG A 190 -13.05 4.90 -46.76
N ARG A 191 -12.05 4.20 -47.32
CA ARG A 191 -11.59 2.88 -46.84
C ARG A 191 -10.39 2.92 -45.89
N ARG A 192 -9.84 4.10 -45.54
CA ARG A 192 -8.63 4.19 -44.69
C ARG A 192 -8.79 4.93 -43.37
N GLU A 193 -9.93 5.57 -43.11
CA GLU A 193 -10.18 6.25 -41.82
C GLU A 193 -10.92 5.38 -40.79
N ASP A 194 -11.28 4.15 -41.15
CA ASP A 194 -11.80 3.12 -40.23
C ASP A 194 -10.80 1.98 -39.96
N ASP A 195 -9.56 2.08 -40.46
CA ASP A 195 -8.53 1.02 -40.33
C ASP A 195 -7.32 1.48 -39.48
N ASP A 196 -7.58 2.24 -38.42
CA ASP A 196 -6.67 2.35 -37.28
C ASP A 196 -6.77 1.12 -36.37
N GLN A 197 -6.61 -0.07 -36.96
CA GLN A 197 -6.32 -1.28 -36.19
C GLN A 197 -4.91 -1.77 -36.53
N GLU A 198 -4.07 -1.66 -35.49
CA GLU A 198 -2.96 -2.56 -35.19
C GLU A 198 -1.68 -2.38 -36.03
N GLY A 199 -0.72 -1.67 -35.42
CA GLY A 199 0.68 -1.73 -35.85
C GLY A 199 1.22 -3.17 -35.79
N PRO A 200 2.31 -3.49 -36.52
CA PRO A 200 2.80 -4.85 -36.62
C PRO A 200 3.40 -5.31 -35.28
N SER A 201 2.58 -5.97 -34.47
CA SER A 201 3.01 -6.74 -33.30
C SER A 201 3.35 -8.17 -33.73
N ALA A 202 4.61 -8.41 -34.09
CA ALA A 202 5.23 -9.73 -34.01
C ALA A 202 6.76 -9.65 -34.24
N GLY A 203 7.50 -9.42 -33.16
CA GLY A 203 8.88 -9.87 -33.05
C GLY A 203 8.97 -10.95 -31.97
N PRO A 204 8.90 -12.25 -32.31
CA PRO A 204 9.11 -13.32 -31.34
C PRO A 204 10.59 -13.66 -31.30
N ASN A 205 11.27 -13.43 -30.17
CA ASN A 205 12.40 -14.27 -29.82
C ASN A 205 12.56 -14.46 -28.32
N ARG A 206 12.22 -15.69 -27.92
CA ARG A 206 12.62 -16.37 -26.69
C ARG A 206 14.14 -16.44 -26.62
N GLY A 207 14.68 -16.22 -25.42
CA GLY A 207 16.01 -16.73 -25.10
C GLY A 207 16.73 -15.92 -24.03
N SER A 208 16.41 -16.13 -22.76
CA SER A 208 17.39 -15.82 -21.71
C SER A 208 17.37 -16.89 -20.63
N LYS A 209 18.19 -17.92 -20.85
CA LYS A 209 18.64 -18.83 -19.79
C LYS A 209 20.05 -19.31 -20.11
N ARG A 210 20.96 -19.08 -19.13
CA ARG A 210 22.34 -19.60 -18.96
C ARG A 210 23.39 -19.04 -19.93
N GLN A 211 24.66 -18.80 -19.59
CA GLN A 211 25.45 -18.93 -18.37
C GLN A 211 26.78 -18.17 -18.59
N LYS A 212 27.32 -17.58 -17.51
CA LYS A 212 28.73 -17.54 -17.08
C LYS A 212 29.86 -17.08 -18.04
N GLU A 213 30.65 -16.13 -17.50
CA GLU A 213 32.13 -16.15 -17.35
C GLU A 213 32.96 -15.11 -18.12
N GLY A 214 33.84 -14.43 -17.37
CA GLY A 214 34.98 -13.60 -17.84
C GLY A 214 34.64 -12.13 -18.09
N GLY A 215 35.24 -11.13 -17.46
CA GLY A 215 36.38 -11.07 -16.57
C GLY A 215 36.47 -9.69 -15.93
N GLU A 216 37.38 -9.58 -14.97
CA GLU A 216 37.75 -8.41 -14.19
C GLU A 216 37.81 -7.11 -15.00
N GLN A 217 37.37 -5.99 -14.41
CA GLN A 217 38.31 -4.94 -13.98
C GLN A 217 37.71 -4.11 -12.85
N ALA A 218 38.62 -3.73 -11.96
CA ALA A 218 38.40 -3.12 -10.67
C ALA A 218 38.26 -1.60 -10.72
N SER A 219 37.90 -1.07 -9.55
CA SER A 219 38.16 0.28 -9.01
C SER A 219 36.98 1.25 -9.11
N ALA A 220 36.61 2.02 -8.09
CA ALA A 220 36.89 2.03 -6.65
C ALA A 220 35.92 3.10 -6.06
N SER A 221 35.53 2.91 -4.80
CA SER A 221 35.24 3.97 -3.80
C SER A 221 33.98 4.84 -3.94
N THR A 222 33.01 4.61 -3.04
CA THR A 222 32.06 5.59 -2.49
C THR A 222 32.75 6.48 -1.43
N PRO A 223 32.07 7.41 -0.74
CA PRO A 223 31.03 8.40 -1.13
C PRO A 223 31.48 9.85 -0.73
N SER A 224 30.80 10.91 -1.20
CA SER A 224 31.00 12.28 -0.67
C SER A 224 29.71 12.87 -0.12
N GLU A 225 29.68 12.95 1.20
CA GLU A 225 28.77 13.76 2.02
C GLU A 225 29.29 15.22 2.05
N LYS A 226 28.40 16.21 2.03
CA LYS A 226 28.69 17.54 2.59
C LYS A 226 27.42 18.21 3.09
N ALA A 227 27.32 18.29 4.42
CA ALA A 227 26.49 19.25 5.14
C ALA A 227 27.29 20.55 5.30
N THR A 228 26.67 21.69 5.00
CA THR A 228 27.16 23.01 5.41
C THR A 228 26.17 23.63 6.39
N LYS A 229 26.61 23.70 7.65
CA LYS A 229 26.06 24.54 8.71
C LYS A 229 26.55 25.97 8.47
N ASP A 230 25.63 26.92 8.32
CA ASP A 230 25.94 28.34 8.49
C ASP A 230 25.30 28.82 9.79
N ALA A 231 26.15 29.03 10.79
CA ALA A 231 25.85 29.65 12.07
C ALA A 231 26.96 30.66 12.38
N CYS A 232 26.66 31.95 12.18
CA CYS A 232 27.31 33.10 12.82
C CYS A 232 26.39 34.30 12.50
N GLY A 233 25.69 34.93 13.44
CA GLY A 233 26.26 35.60 14.59
C GLY A 233 26.49 37.07 14.22
N SER A 234 25.51 37.94 14.49
CA SER A 234 25.73 39.39 14.49
C SER A 234 25.02 40.02 15.68
N THR A 235 25.81 40.82 16.38
CA THR A 235 25.61 41.35 17.72
C THR A 235 25.29 42.84 17.62
N THR A 236 24.43 43.31 18.51
CA THR A 236 24.31 44.69 19.06
C THR A 236 24.02 45.89 18.14
N GLY A 237 23.04 46.70 18.59
CA GLY A 237 23.21 48.15 18.63
C GLY A 237 21.99 49.00 18.32
N SER A 238 21.18 49.28 19.36
CA SER A 238 20.44 50.54 19.69
C SER A 238 19.03 50.25 20.22
#